data_AF-A0AAE1IMK0-F1
#
_entry.id   AF-A0AAE1IMK0-F1
#
_cell.length_a   1.000
_cell.length_b   1.000
_cell.length_c   1.000
_cell.angle_alpha   90.00
_cell.angle_beta   90.00
_cell.angle_gamma   90.00
#
_symmetry.space_group_name_H-M   'P 1'
#
loop_
_entity.id
_entity.type
_entity.pdbx_description
1 polymer ?
#
loop_
_entity_poly.entity_id
_entity_poly.type
_entity_poly.pdbx_seq_one_letter_code
_entity_poly.pdbx_strand_id
1 'polypeptide(L)'
;MTHTSKAATLNRRFITSYFDLAHYWLPILDREAVYDEAARFNLDEAGNHDAFALLLLYIPARTLLQCGIILTAYACGHGMTKEAYETLTICIGLIRRLSIDDYVTAGPRMGADHSLYDHLELDLCWSGIILLDRTIVLSNIDHCLPYLLEASHIPPNSGIFQATKSDLYSQDAIRNLLARAEHVLRLGDMLKNINGPDAEKYEAVETAVCNEIADFIRTTEGGKFPLCETVAMALSALIMLYRKQNYYRMSIDNFNVLRAVLTFNSIHNMIMDTCRDEAEWVQAHGWSNNSRPCFLGLCCLYGAAAHLDELRAEGLAREDIWTLRNSLAEFSNRWKLGDHAGDRRPDPKAKTAVLLSSGPFCCAPSSDFVILDFILEIWVQPIDI
;
A
#
# COMPACT_ATOMS: atom_id res chain seq x y z
N MET A 1 39.10 13.15 7.84
CA MET A 1 38.92 12.34 6.61
C MET A 1 38.32 10.94 6.84
N THR A 2 38.16 10.43 8.06
CA THR A 2 37.63 9.06 8.33
C THR A 2 36.13 8.98 8.64
N HIS A 3 35.45 10.09 8.92
CA HIS A 3 34.02 10.12 9.26
C HIS A 3 33.08 10.19 8.04
N THR A 4 33.48 10.89 6.97
CA THR A 4 32.71 11.02 5.73
C THR A 4 32.59 9.70 4.96
N SER A 5 33.65 8.88 4.97
CA SER A 5 33.66 7.54 4.35
C SER A 5 32.67 6.56 5.00
N LYS A 6 32.50 6.60 6.33
CA LYS A 6 31.56 5.71 7.03
C LYS A 6 30.10 6.13 6.80
N ALA A 7 29.82 7.43 6.78
CA ALA A 7 28.48 7.96 6.50
C ALA A 7 28.03 7.61 5.07
N ALA A 8 28.89 7.79 4.07
CA ALA A 8 28.60 7.44 2.68
C ALA A 8 28.35 5.93 2.49
N THR A 9 29.12 5.07 3.19
CA THR A 9 28.95 3.61 3.12
C THR A 9 27.65 3.14 3.81
N LEU A 10 27.27 3.78 4.91
CA LEU A 10 26.02 3.50 5.62
C LEU A 10 24.81 3.92 4.77
N ASN A 11 24.87 5.11 4.16
CA ASN A 11 23.83 5.62 3.28
C ASN A 11 23.63 4.72 2.06
N ARG A 12 24.73 4.24 1.46
CA ARG A 12 24.66 3.31 0.32
C ARG A 12 24.01 1.97 0.68
N ARG A 13 24.38 1.35 1.81
CA ARG A 13 23.75 0.08 2.25
C ARG A 13 22.26 0.25 2.55
N PHE A 14 21.90 1.36 3.17
CA PHE A 14 20.52 1.71 3.50
C PHE A 14 19.65 1.90 2.25
N ILE A 15 20.10 2.76 1.33
CA ILE A 15 19.48 2.98 0.02
C ILE A 15 19.34 1.64 -0.70
N THR A 16 20.41 0.84 -0.73
CA THR A 16 20.38 -0.47 -1.40
C THR A 16 19.31 -1.39 -0.83
N SER A 17 19.26 -1.57 0.50
CA SER A 17 18.29 -2.44 1.16
C SER A 17 16.84 -1.97 0.96
N TYR A 18 16.60 -0.66 0.96
CA TYR A 18 15.26 -0.10 0.77
C TYR A 18 14.79 -0.27 -0.68
N PHE A 19 15.66 0.02 -1.66
CA PHE A 19 15.33 -0.17 -3.06
C PHE A 19 15.18 -1.65 -3.44
N ASP A 20 15.99 -2.54 -2.88
CA ASP A 20 15.84 -4.00 -3.08
C ASP A 20 14.51 -4.51 -2.54
N LEU A 21 14.05 -3.94 -1.43
CA LEU A 21 12.77 -4.25 -0.83
C LEU A 21 11.61 -3.69 -1.66
N ALA A 22 11.70 -2.43 -2.07
CA ALA A 22 10.71 -1.76 -2.92
C ALA A 22 10.58 -2.44 -4.29
N HIS A 23 11.69 -2.83 -4.90
CA HIS A 23 11.73 -3.53 -6.18
C HIS A 23 11.03 -4.89 -6.11
N TYR A 24 11.11 -5.57 -4.96
CA TYR A 24 10.40 -6.84 -4.79
C TYR A 24 8.88 -6.67 -4.78
N TRP A 25 8.37 -5.61 -4.15
CA TRP A 25 6.92 -5.35 -4.10
C TRP A 25 6.39 -4.75 -5.40
N LEU A 26 7.20 -3.87 -5.99
CA LEU A 26 6.89 -3.13 -7.19
C LEU A 26 8.12 -3.28 -8.11
N PRO A 27 8.15 -4.29 -9.00
CA PRO A 27 9.22 -4.48 -9.97
C PRO A 27 9.16 -3.43 -11.10
N ILE A 28 8.84 -2.20 -10.74
CA ILE A 28 8.72 -1.03 -11.61
C ILE A 28 10.06 -0.31 -11.79
N LEU A 29 11.09 -0.70 -11.03
CA LEU A 29 12.34 0.03 -10.91
C LEU A 29 13.39 -0.54 -11.84
N ASP A 30 13.89 0.30 -12.74
CA ASP A 30 15.22 0.10 -13.31
C ASP A 30 16.25 0.34 -12.19
N ARG A 31 16.61 -0.76 -11.54
CA ARG A 31 17.50 -0.80 -10.39
C ARG A 31 18.85 -0.14 -10.71
N GLU A 32 19.38 -0.35 -11.92
CA GLU A 32 20.68 0.19 -12.31
C GLU A 32 20.59 1.69 -12.56
N ALA A 33 19.57 2.15 -13.27
CA ALA A 33 19.37 3.58 -13.53
C ALA A 33 19.20 4.39 -12.23
N VAL A 34 18.42 3.88 -11.27
CA VAL A 34 18.21 4.56 -9.98
C VAL A 34 19.49 4.63 -9.15
N TYR A 35 20.28 3.55 -9.11
CA TYR A 35 21.55 3.57 -8.38
C TYR A 35 22.60 4.44 -9.05
N ASP A 36 22.69 4.42 -10.38
CA ASP A 36 23.63 5.27 -11.13
C ASP A 36 23.32 6.75 -10.90
N GLU A 37 22.03 7.10 -10.90
CA GLU A 37 21.61 8.48 -10.66
C GLU A 37 21.84 8.88 -9.19
N ALA A 38 21.49 8.02 -8.23
CA ALA A 38 21.79 8.25 -6.81
C ALA A 38 23.30 8.36 -6.51
N ALA A 39 24.14 7.61 -7.23
CA ALA A 39 25.60 7.67 -7.10
C ALA A 39 26.19 8.96 -7.67
N ARG A 40 25.55 9.58 -8.68
CA ARG A 40 25.93 10.90 -9.20
C ARG A 40 25.67 12.01 -8.16
N PHE A 41 24.69 11.83 -7.30
CA PHE A 41 24.35 12.77 -6.22
C PHE A 41 25.15 12.55 -4.93
N ASN A 42 26.49 12.61 -5.01
CA ASN A 42 27.31 12.70 -3.80
C ASN A 42 27.08 14.05 -3.10
N LEU A 43 26.45 14.00 -1.92
CA LEU A 43 25.95 15.08 -1.06
C LEU A 43 27.06 15.93 -0.37
N ASP A 44 28.12 16.34 -1.07
CA ASP A 44 29.11 17.24 -0.45
C ASP A 44 28.65 18.72 -0.38
N GLU A 45 27.50 19.07 -0.99
CA GLU A 45 26.93 20.43 -0.96
C GLU A 45 25.43 20.46 -0.60
N ALA A 46 25.00 19.61 0.34
CA ALA A 46 23.59 19.44 0.76
C ALA A 46 23.03 20.57 1.66
N GLY A 47 23.38 21.82 1.38
CA GLY A 47 22.93 22.98 2.16
C GLY A 47 21.88 23.85 1.45
N ASN A 48 21.60 23.62 0.17
CA ASN A 48 20.81 24.55 -0.63
C ASN A 48 19.55 23.88 -1.20
N HIS A 49 18.37 24.41 -0.85
CA HIS A 49 17.07 23.94 -1.37
C HIS A 49 17.00 23.98 -2.91
N ASP A 50 17.84 24.82 -3.55
CA ASP A 50 18.00 24.89 -5.00
C ASP A 50 18.59 23.61 -5.61
N ALA A 51 19.41 22.85 -4.87
CA ALA A 51 19.97 21.58 -5.34
C ALA A 51 18.88 20.50 -5.48
N PHE A 52 17.87 20.51 -4.62
CA PHE A 52 16.73 19.60 -4.72
C PHE A 52 15.80 19.97 -5.88
N ALA A 53 15.59 21.27 -6.12
CA ALA A 53 14.85 21.74 -7.30
C ALA A 53 15.59 21.42 -8.62
N LEU A 54 16.92 21.55 -8.63
CA LEU A 54 17.76 21.13 -9.77
C LEU A 54 17.75 19.61 -9.96
N LEU A 55 17.75 18.83 -8.87
CA LEU A 55 17.58 17.38 -8.89
C LEU A 55 16.24 17.00 -9.55
N LEU A 56 15.14 17.67 -9.20
CA LEU A 56 13.84 17.47 -9.85
C LEU A 56 13.80 17.90 -11.33
N LEU A 57 14.63 18.84 -11.76
CA LEU A 57 14.73 19.28 -13.15
C LEU A 57 15.66 18.42 -14.01
N TYR A 58 16.64 17.74 -13.40
CA TYR A 58 17.64 16.93 -14.11
C TYR A 58 17.35 15.43 -14.09
N ILE A 59 16.53 14.96 -13.15
CA ILE A 59 16.09 13.56 -13.12
C ILE A 59 15.17 13.28 -14.33
N PRO A 60 15.44 12.22 -15.12
CA PRO A 60 14.53 11.78 -16.17
C PRO A 60 13.11 11.57 -15.63
N ALA A 61 12.09 12.01 -16.38
CA ALA A 61 10.70 11.98 -15.93
C ALA A 61 10.23 10.57 -15.51
N ARG A 62 10.77 9.50 -16.13
CA ARG A 62 10.51 8.10 -15.73
C ARG A 62 11.09 7.76 -14.36
N THR A 63 12.34 8.14 -14.10
CA THR A 63 12.97 7.97 -12.78
C THR A 63 12.23 8.76 -11.71
N LEU A 64 11.78 9.99 -12.03
CA LEU A 64 10.97 10.79 -11.11
C LEU A 64 9.63 10.10 -10.78
N LEU A 65 8.97 9.53 -11.79
CA LEU A 65 7.75 8.75 -11.61
C LEU A 65 7.96 7.55 -10.69
N GLN A 66 8.99 6.73 -10.96
CA GLN A 66 9.35 5.56 -10.15
C GLN A 66 9.65 5.95 -8.69
N CYS A 67 10.44 7.01 -8.48
CA CYS A 67 10.70 7.56 -7.15
C CYS A 67 9.41 8.01 -6.45
N GLY A 68 8.50 8.67 -7.17
CA GLY A 68 7.20 9.08 -6.63
C GLY A 68 6.35 7.88 -6.20
N ILE A 69 6.31 6.81 -7.00
CA ILE A 69 5.57 5.59 -6.67
C ILE A 69 6.13 4.93 -5.39
N ILE A 70 7.44 4.86 -5.24
CA ILE A 70 8.10 4.39 -4.02
C ILE A 70 7.75 5.27 -2.82
N LEU A 71 7.83 6.59 -2.98
CA LEU A 71 7.53 7.54 -1.90
C LEU A 71 6.07 7.43 -1.46
N THR A 72 5.14 7.17 -2.39
CA THR A 72 3.76 6.86 -2.04
C THR A 72 3.66 5.56 -1.24
N ALA A 73 4.37 4.50 -1.64
CA ALA A 73 4.39 3.23 -0.89
C ALA A 73 4.96 3.41 0.52
N TYR A 74 6.03 4.20 0.67
CA TYR A 74 6.60 4.61 1.94
C TYR A 74 5.59 5.32 2.83
N ALA A 75 4.92 6.33 2.27
CA ALA A 75 3.90 7.11 2.96
C ALA A 75 2.73 6.22 3.42
N CYS A 76 2.31 5.25 2.60
CA CYS A 76 1.31 4.25 2.99
C CYS A 76 1.78 3.42 4.18
N GLY A 77 3.03 2.93 4.16
CA GLY A 77 3.60 2.11 5.25
C GLY A 77 3.71 2.84 6.58
N HIS A 78 3.86 4.17 6.56
CA HIS A 78 3.89 5.04 7.73
C HIS A 78 2.53 5.62 8.12
N GLY A 79 1.50 5.39 7.32
CA GLY A 79 0.19 5.99 7.53
C GLY A 79 0.12 7.50 7.29
N MET A 80 1.01 8.02 6.45
CA MET A 80 0.95 9.39 5.95
C MET A 80 -0.01 9.46 4.75
N THR A 81 -1.29 9.20 5.01
CA THR A 81 -2.33 9.03 3.97
C THR A 81 -2.44 10.24 3.05
N LYS A 82 -2.38 11.45 3.61
CA LYS A 82 -2.49 12.70 2.85
C LYS A 82 -1.32 12.85 1.88
N GLU A 83 -0.10 12.67 2.38
CA GLU A 83 1.15 12.76 1.63
C GLU A 83 1.20 11.67 0.55
N ALA A 84 0.75 10.45 0.87
CA ALA A 84 0.64 9.36 -0.09
C ALA A 84 -0.30 9.73 -1.25
N TYR A 85 -1.48 10.26 -0.94
CA TYR A 85 -2.50 10.65 -1.91
C TYR A 85 -2.06 11.82 -2.80
N GLU A 86 -1.44 12.85 -2.22
CA GLU A 86 -0.88 14.00 -2.94
C GLU A 86 0.25 13.56 -3.88
N THR A 87 1.18 12.74 -3.39
CA THR A 87 2.29 12.20 -4.18
C THR A 87 1.79 11.31 -5.32
N LEU A 88 0.79 10.47 -5.07
CA LEU A 88 0.21 9.60 -6.10
C LEU A 88 -0.50 10.41 -7.19
N THR A 89 -1.18 11.49 -6.81
CA THR A 89 -1.81 12.43 -7.76
C THR A 89 -0.78 13.03 -8.73
N ILE A 90 0.41 13.39 -8.23
CA ILE A 90 1.52 13.87 -9.05
C ILE A 90 2.00 12.76 -10.00
N CYS A 91 2.17 11.52 -9.49
CA CYS A 91 2.57 10.37 -10.30
C CYS A 91 1.60 10.10 -11.45
N ILE A 92 0.28 10.19 -11.20
CA ILE A 92 -0.76 10.06 -12.23
C ILE A 92 -0.61 11.14 -13.32
N GLY A 93 -0.33 12.38 -12.92
CA GLY A 93 -0.05 13.47 -13.87
C GLY A 93 1.17 13.20 -14.73
N LEU A 94 2.26 12.69 -14.14
CA LEU A 94 3.50 12.35 -14.84
C LEU A 94 3.32 11.19 -15.82
N ILE A 95 2.74 10.06 -15.38
CA ILE A 95 2.57 8.89 -16.24
C ILE A 95 1.63 9.15 -17.42
N ARG A 96 0.60 10.00 -17.25
CA ARG A 96 -0.28 10.42 -18.35
C ARG A 96 0.48 11.21 -19.40
N ARG A 97 1.40 12.10 -19.00
CA ARG A 97 2.26 12.84 -19.95
C ARG A 97 3.19 11.90 -20.70
N LEU A 98 3.88 11.01 -19.97
CA LEU A 98 4.77 10.00 -20.56
C LEU A 98 4.02 9.08 -21.53
N SER A 99 2.81 8.64 -21.18
CA SER A 99 2.00 7.78 -22.03
C SER A 99 1.60 8.50 -23.34
N ILE A 100 1.28 9.80 -23.29
CA ILE A 100 0.94 10.55 -24.51
C ILE A 100 2.14 10.61 -25.46
N ASP A 101 3.34 10.89 -24.93
CA ASP A 101 4.55 11.02 -25.74
C ASP A 101 4.95 9.69 -26.40
N ASP A 102 4.81 8.57 -25.68
CA ASP A 102 5.19 7.23 -26.18
C ASP A 102 4.15 6.63 -27.16
N TYR A 103 2.84 6.87 -26.97
CA TYR A 103 1.82 6.36 -27.89
C TYR A 103 1.66 7.19 -29.18
N VAL A 104 2.01 8.49 -29.17
CA VAL A 104 1.97 9.35 -30.36
C VAL A 104 3.18 9.11 -31.29
N THR A 105 4.32 8.68 -30.73
CA THR A 105 5.55 8.45 -31.48
C THR A 105 5.69 7.05 -32.06
N ALA A 106 4.78 6.12 -31.72
CA ALA A 106 4.67 4.76 -32.27
C ALA A 106 4.16 4.70 -33.74
N GLY A 107 4.61 5.62 -34.58
CA GLY A 107 4.51 5.49 -36.04
C GLY A 107 5.42 4.35 -36.55
N PRO A 108 5.21 3.84 -37.78
CA PRO A 108 5.90 2.66 -38.30
C PRO A 108 7.36 3.01 -38.61
N ARG A 109 8.22 2.98 -37.59
CA ARG A 109 9.67 3.12 -37.75
C ARG A 109 10.37 1.89 -37.18
N MET A 110 11.25 1.35 -38.00
CA MET A 110 12.03 0.13 -37.80
C MET A 110 12.70 0.11 -36.42
N GLY A 111 12.28 -0.80 -35.56
CA GLY A 111 12.90 -1.05 -34.25
C GLY A 111 11.93 -1.68 -33.25
N ALA A 112 11.37 -2.85 -33.58
CA ALA A 112 10.30 -3.48 -32.80
C ALA A 112 10.68 -3.89 -31.36
N ASP A 113 11.98 -4.03 -31.06
CA ASP A 113 12.45 -4.47 -29.74
C ASP A 113 12.41 -3.33 -28.71
N HIS A 114 12.86 -2.12 -29.04
CA HIS A 114 12.94 -1.02 -28.05
C HIS A 114 11.57 -0.51 -27.61
N SER A 115 10.58 -0.46 -28.51
CA SER A 115 9.22 -0.02 -28.16
C SER A 115 8.50 -0.98 -27.20
N LEU A 116 8.82 -2.29 -27.26
CA LEU A 116 8.16 -3.29 -26.42
C LEU A 116 8.59 -3.16 -24.94
N TYR A 117 9.88 -2.93 -24.70
CA TYR A 117 10.43 -2.71 -23.36
C TYR A 117 9.90 -1.41 -22.74
N ASP A 118 9.78 -0.34 -23.53
CA ASP A 118 9.23 0.94 -23.07
C ASP A 118 7.75 0.82 -22.66
N HIS A 119 6.93 0.08 -23.42
CA HIS A 119 5.54 -0.17 -23.05
C HIS A 119 5.39 -1.00 -21.78
N LEU A 120 6.24 -2.02 -21.61
CA LEU A 120 6.22 -2.86 -20.42
C LEU A 120 6.57 -2.05 -19.16
N GLU A 121 7.59 -1.19 -19.22
CA GLU A 121 7.96 -0.33 -18.09
C GLU A 121 6.82 0.60 -17.67
N LEU A 122 6.12 1.19 -18.64
CA LEU A 122 4.93 2.01 -18.37
C LEU A 122 3.79 1.19 -17.77
N ASP A 123 3.53 -0.03 -18.27
CA ASP A 123 2.50 -0.93 -17.72
C ASP A 123 2.82 -1.33 -16.27
N LEU A 124 4.09 -1.54 -15.95
CA LEU A 124 4.54 -1.80 -14.59
C LEU A 124 4.31 -0.58 -13.69
N CYS A 125 4.66 0.62 -14.16
CA CYS A 125 4.39 1.86 -13.42
C CYS A 125 2.88 2.08 -13.21
N TRP A 126 2.05 1.89 -14.24
CA TRP A 126 0.60 1.93 -14.14
C TRP A 126 0.09 0.94 -13.09
N SER A 127 0.61 -0.29 -13.10
CA SER A 127 0.25 -1.32 -12.12
C SER A 127 0.55 -0.90 -10.70
N GLY A 128 1.74 -0.31 -10.45
CA GLY A 128 2.10 0.23 -9.15
C GLY A 128 1.18 1.36 -8.68
N ILE A 129 0.86 2.31 -9.57
CA ILE A 129 -0.05 3.42 -9.26
C ILE A 129 -1.46 2.91 -8.94
N ILE A 130 -1.98 1.95 -9.72
CA ILE A 130 -3.29 1.33 -9.47
C ILE A 130 -3.31 0.68 -8.09
N LEU A 131 -2.32 -0.17 -7.79
CA LEU A 131 -2.26 -0.87 -6.51
C LEU A 131 -2.19 0.13 -5.34
N LEU A 132 -1.40 1.19 -5.45
CA LEU A 132 -1.30 2.22 -4.40
C LEU A 132 -2.57 3.04 -4.26
N ASP A 133 -3.25 3.40 -5.35
CA ASP A 133 -4.55 4.10 -5.30
C ASP A 133 -5.56 3.28 -4.51
N ARG A 134 -5.65 1.97 -4.80
CA ARG A 134 -6.52 1.06 -4.06
C ARG A 134 -6.08 0.89 -2.62
N THR A 135 -4.78 0.77 -2.36
CA THR A 135 -4.26 0.70 -0.98
C THR A 135 -4.66 1.91 -0.16
N ILE A 136 -4.44 3.13 -0.66
CA ILE A 136 -4.74 4.37 0.06
C ILE A 136 -6.22 4.43 0.41
N VAL A 137 -7.12 4.12 -0.54
CA VAL A 137 -8.56 4.16 -0.28
C VAL A 137 -8.99 3.06 0.69
N LEU A 138 -8.54 1.82 0.49
CA LEU A 138 -9.00 0.66 1.27
C LEU A 138 -8.36 0.55 2.65
N SER A 139 -7.20 1.17 2.89
CA SER A 139 -6.61 1.29 4.24
C SER A 139 -7.19 2.45 5.05
N ASN A 140 -7.99 3.32 4.44
CA ASN A 140 -8.56 4.53 5.06
C ASN A 140 -10.10 4.55 4.91
N ILE A 141 -10.75 3.49 5.38
CA ILE A 141 -12.19 3.23 5.16
C ILE A 141 -13.06 4.39 5.66
N ASP A 142 -12.66 5.09 6.73
CA ASP A 142 -13.41 6.20 7.33
C ASP A 142 -13.39 7.50 6.54
N HIS A 143 -12.29 7.77 5.84
CA HIS A 143 -12.08 9.06 5.20
C HIS A 143 -12.76 9.17 3.84
N CYS A 144 -13.37 8.08 3.34
CA CYS A 144 -14.10 8.04 2.07
C CYS A 144 -13.34 8.70 0.91
N LEU A 145 -12.03 8.46 0.84
CA LEU A 145 -11.19 9.02 -0.20
C LEU A 145 -11.68 8.54 -1.58
N PRO A 146 -11.77 9.44 -2.58
CA PRO A 146 -12.18 9.03 -3.91
C PRO A 146 -11.04 8.27 -4.60
N TYR A 147 -11.40 7.23 -5.36
CA TYR A 147 -10.45 6.56 -6.25
C TYR A 147 -9.96 7.53 -7.32
N LEU A 148 -8.63 7.62 -7.48
CA LEU A 148 -8.01 8.49 -8.47
C LEU A 148 -8.02 7.89 -9.88
N LEU A 149 -8.04 6.56 -9.98
CA LEU A 149 -7.97 5.84 -11.26
C LEU A 149 -9.20 4.98 -11.55
N GLU A 150 -9.51 4.91 -12.84
CA GLU A 150 -10.56 4.11 -13.47
C GLU A 150 -9.96 3.39 -14.67
N ALA A 151 -10.58 2.32 -15.14
CA ALA A 151 -10.13 1.61 -16.34
C ALA A 151 -10.03 2.52 -17.58
N SER A 152 -10.91 3.50 -17.71
CA SER A 152 -10.91 4.48 -18.81
C SER A 152 -9.64 5.34 -18.88
N HIS A 153 -8.90 5.45 -17.78
CA HIS A 153 -7.67 6.24 -17.69
C HIS A 153 -6.42 5.48 -18.14
N ILE A 154 -6.51 4.16 -18.28
CA ILE A 154 -5.39 3.30 -18.67
C ILE A 154 -5.39 3.12 -20.19
N PRO A 155 -4.22 3.13 -20.85
CA PRO A 155 -4.14 2.87 -22.29
C PRO A 155 -4.82 1.55 -22.67
N PRO A 156 -5.70 1.52 -23.70
CA PRO A 156 -6.51 0.34 -24.03
C PRO A 156 -5.68 -0.86 -24.52
N ASN A 157 -4.46 -0.60 -25.00
CA ASN A 157 -3.49 -1.61 -25.42
C ASN A 157 -2.51 -2.03 -24.31
N SER A 158 -2.68 -1.53 -23.08
CA SER A 158 -1.87 -1.90 -21.93
C SER A 158 -1.87 -3.41 -21.70
N GLY A 159 -0.71 -3.97 -21.34
CA GLY A 159 -0.54 -5.35 -20.90
C GLY A 159 -1.36 -5.70 -19.67
N ILE A 160 -1.80 -4.71 -18.89
CA ILE A 160 -2.72 -4.88 -17.75
C ILE A 160 -4.01 -5.58 -18.21
N PHE A 161 -4.63 -5.10 -19.29
CA PHE A 161 -5.87 -5.69 -19.83
C PHE A 161 -5.67 -7.03 -20.54
N GLN A 162 -4.42 -7.44 -20.76
CA GLN A 162 -4.06 -8.73 -21.34
C GLN A 162 -3.72 -9.77 -20.26
N ALA A 163 -3.70 -9.36 -18.99
CA ALA A 163 -3.51 -10.26 -17.87
C ALA A 163 -4.81 -11.04 -17.60
N THR A 164 -4.64 -12.29 -17.19
CA THR A 164 -5.73 -13.22 -16.89
C THR A 164 -5.67 -13.64 -15.43
N LYS A 165 -6.76 -14.23 -14.93
CA LYS A 165 -6.80 -14.74 -13.57
C LYS A 165 -5.74 -15.83 -13.29
N SER A 166 -5.41 -16.66 -14.30
CA SER A 166 -4.34 -17.67 -14.18
C SER A 166 -2.96 -17.05 -13.98
N ASP A 167 -2.79 -15.78 -14.36
CA ASP A 167 -1.54 -15.06 -14.15
C ASP A 167 -1.35 -14.60 -12.70
N LEU A 168 -2.35 -14.62 -11.80
CA LEU A 168 -2.19 -14.10 -10.42
C LEU A 168 -1.13 -14.83 -9.58
N TYR A 169 -0.98 -16.13 -9.84
CA TYR A 169 -0.10 -17.05 -9.12
C TYR A 169 0.86 -17.79 -10.06
N SER A 170 1.15 -17.19 -11.22
CA SER A 170 2.11 -17.76 -12.15
C SER A 170 3.54 -17.65 -11.59
N GLN A 171 4.48 -18.35 -12.22
CA GLN A 171 5.91 -18.19 -11.91
C GLN A 171 6.48 -16.86 -12.43
N ASP A 172 5.73 -16.15 -13.27
CA ASP A 172 6.13 -14.88 -13.85
C ASP A 172 5.65 -13.72 -12.97
N ALA A 173 6.57 -13.10 -12.24
CA ALA A 173 6.28 -12.00 -11.33
C ALA A 173 5.70 -10.77 -12.04
N ILE A 174 6.06 -10.52 -13.30
CA ILE A 174 5.53 -9.41 -14.09
C ILE A 174 4.07 -9.68 -14.42
N ARG A 175 3.77 -10.87 -14.95
CA ARG A 175 2.38 -11.29 -15.22
C ARG A 175 1.52 -11.27 -13.95
N ASN A 176 2.08 -11.71 -12.83
CA ASN A 176 1.43 -11.63 -11.52
C ASN A 176 1.06 -10.18 -11.16
N LEU A 177 1.99 -9.22 -11.33
CA LEU A 177 1.73 -7.81 -11.03
C LEU A 177 0.64 -7.21 -11.93
N LEU A 178 0.74 -7.45 -13.24
CA LEU A 178 -0.26 -6.97 -14.21
C LEU A 178 -1.65 -7.51 -13.87
N ALA A 179 -1.75 -8.80 -13.55
CA ALA A 179 -3.01 -9.43 -13.16
C ALA A 179 -3.56 -8.85 -11.86
N ARG A 180 -2.71 -8.62 -10.86
CA ARG A 180 -3.13 -7.99 -9.60
C ARG A 180 -3.68 -6.60 -9.83
N ALA A 181 -2.97 -5.77 -10.60
CA ALA A 181 -3.40 -4.43 -10.95
C ALA A 181 -4.74 -4.43 -11.69
N GLU A 182 -4.89 -5.31 -12.68
CA GLU A 182 -6.12 -5.48 -13.44
C GLU A 182 -7.32 -5.81 -12.54
N HIS A 183 -7.17 -6.79 -11.65
CA HIS A 183 -8.24 -7.20 -10.74
C HIS A 183 -8.63 -6.07 -9.77
N VAL A 184 -7.65 -5.41 -9.14
CA VAL A 184 -7.96 -4.34 -8.16
C VAL A 184 -8.48 -3.06 -8.84
N LEU A 185 -8.14 -2.84 -10.11
CA LEU A 185 -8.72 -1.78 -10.94
C LEU A 185 -10.23 -2.00 -11.09
N ARG A 186 -10.63 -3.21 -11.51
CA ARG A 186 -12.05 -3.61 -11.60
C ARG A 186 -12.76 -3.48 -10.25
N LEU A 187 -12.10 -3.91 -9.17
CA LEU A 187 -12.64 -3.78 -7.81
C LEU A 187 -12.96 -2.32 -7.47
N GLY A 188 -12.03 -1.40 -7.71
CA GLY A 188 -12.29 0.02 -7.46
C GLY A 188 -13.38 0.60 -8.35
N ASP A 189 -13.48 0.17 -9.62
CA ASP A 189 -14.56 0.62 -10.52
C ASP A 189 -15.93 0.15 -10.00
N MET A 190 -16.04 -1.09 -9.52
CA MET A 190 -17.25 -1.59 -8.86
C MET A 190 -17.59 -0.74 -7.64
N LEU A 191 -16.63 -0.47 -6.76
CA LEU A 191 -16.85 0.26 -5.51
C LEU A 191 -17.18 1.74 -5.74
N LYS A 192 -16.57 2.38 -6.75
CA LYS A 192 -16.85 3.77 -7.12
C LYS A 192 -18.29 3.98 -7.59
N ASN A 193 -18.87 2.97 -8.24
CA ASN A 193 -20.24 3.01 -8.74
C ASN A 193 -21.30 2.87 -7.65
N ILE A 194 -20.89 2.53 -6.41
CA ILE A 194 -21.77 2.44 -5.26
C ILE A 194 -21.79 3.79 -4.54
N ASN A 195 -22.68 4.66 -4.98
CA ASN A 195 -22.98 5.92 -4.30
C ASN A 195 -24.46 5.96 -3.90
N GLY A 196 -24.74 6.40 -2.67
CA GLY A 196 -26.10 6.54 -2.13
C GLY A 196 -26.63 5.30 -1.40
N PRO A 197 -27.93 5.29 -1.05
CA PRO A 197 -28.57 4.24 -0.22
C PRO A 197 -29.09 3.04 -1.03
N ASP A 198 -28.52 2.77 -2.21
CA ASP A 198 -29.02 1.76 -3.15
C ASP A 198 -28.61 0.34 -2.75
N ALA A 199 -29.42 -0.30 -1.91
CA ALA A 199 -29.13 -1.62 -1.34
C ALA A 199 -28.87 -2.72 -2.40
N GLU A 200 -29.57 -2.67 -3.54
CA GLU A 200 -29.39 -3.66 -4.62
C GLU A 200 -27.99 -3.57 -5.24
N LYS A 201 -27.47 -2.35 -5.42
CA LYS A 201 -26.10 -2.16 -5.93
C LYS A 201 -25.06 -2.68 -4.97
N TYR A 202 -25.23 -2.45 -3.68
CA TYR A 202 -24.29 -2.99 -2.71
C TYR A 202 -24.33 -4.52 -2.67
N GLU A 203 -25.53 -5.13 -2.67
CA GLU A 203 -25.66 -6.60 -2.68
C GLU A 203 -25.02 -7.19 -3.94
N ALA A 204 -25.17 -6.55 -5.09
CA ALA A 204 -24.54 -6.97 -6.33
C ALA A 204 -23.01 -6.94 -6.24
N VAL A 205 -22.43 -5.88 -5.65
CA VAL A 205 -20.97 -5.78 -5.50
C VAL A 205 -20.46 -6.72 -4.40
N GLU A 206 -21.15 -6.84 -3.26
CA GLU A 206 -20.83 -7.84 -2.23
C GLU A 206 -20.77 -9.24 -2.85
N THR A 207 -21.81 -9.62 -3.61
CA THR A 207 -21.88 -10.92 -4.29
C THR A 207 -20.72 -11.10 -5.27
N ALA A 208 -20.39 -10.07 -6.06
CA ALA A 208 -19.27 -10.12 -7.00
C ALA A 208 -17.93 -10.35 -6.28
N VAL A 209 -17.66 -9.61 -5.21
CA VAL A 209 -16.41 -9.71 -4.44
C VAL A 209 -16.33 -11.05 -3.68
N CYS A 210 -17.43 -11.52 -3.08
CA CYS A 210 -17.48 -12.83 -2.44
C CYS A 210 -17.24 -13.97 -3.43
N ASN A 211 -17.83 -13.88 -4.63
CA ASN A 211 -17.58 -14.85 -5.70
C ASN A 211 -16.11 -14.86 -6.10
N GLU A 212 -15.47 -13.68 -6.20
CA GLU A 212 -14.05 -13.55 -6.52
C GLU A 212 -13.14 -14.19 -5.45
N ILE A 213 -13.44 -13.98 -4.17
CA ILE A 213 -12.72 -14.63 -3.05
C ILE A 213 -12.90 -16.15 -3.08
N ALA A 214 -14.13 -16.64 -3.23
CA ALA A 214 -14.42 -18.06 -3.34
C ALA A 214 -13.66 -18.69 -4.52
N ASP A 215 -13.57 -17.95 -5.61
CA ASP A 215 -12.80 -18.28 -6.79
C ASP A 215 -11.30 -18.43 -6.52
N PHE A 216 -10.71 -17.52 -5.73
CA PHE A 216 -9.30 -17.63 -5.32
C PHE A 216 -9.07 -18.85 -4.42
N ILE A 217 -9.96 -19.07 -3.45
CA ILE A 217 -9.90 -20.24 -2.57
C ILE A 217 -9.89 -21.52 -3.40
N ARG A 218 -10.84 -21.67 -4.35
CA ARG A 218 -10.92 -22.84 -5.24
C ARG A 218 -9.66 -23.06 -6.07
N THR A 219 -9.09 -21.99 -6.63
CA THR A 219 -7.86 -22.10 -7.44
C THR A 219 -6.63 -22.51 -6.63
N THR A 220 -6.72 -22.46 -5.30
CA THR A 220 -5.60 -22.74 -4.39
C THR A 220 -5.80 -24.04 -3.61
N GLU A 221 -6.86 -24.80 -3.91
CA GLU A 221 -7.19 -26.08 -3.25
C GLU A 221 -6.02 -27.07 -3.33
N GLY A 222 -5.54 -27.50 -2.16
CA GLY A 222 -4.38 -28.39 -2.00
C GLY A 222 -3.07 -27.70 -1.56
N GLY A 223 -3.03 -26.36 -1.52
CA GLY A 223 -1.91 -25.56 -1.01
C GLY A 223 -2.30 -24.62 0.14
N LYS A 224 -1.32 -23.91 0.73
CA LYS A 224 -1.58 -22.82 1.68
C LYS A 224 -2.21 -21.65 0.91
N PHE A 225 -3.37 -21.15 1.36
CA PHE A 225 -4.05 -20.00 0.76
C PHE A 225 -3.05 -18.83 0.58
N PRO A 226 -2.71 -18.46 -0.67
CA PRO A 226 -1.74 -17.41 -0.92
C PRO A 226 -2.37 -16.04 -0.83
N LEU A 227 -2.07 -15.36 0.27
CA LEU A 227 -2.34 -13.94 0.41
C LEU A 227 -1.58 -13.17 -0.68
N CYS A 228 -2.34 -12.40 -1.46
CA CYS A 228 -1.84 -11.43 -2.42
C CYS A 228 -2.64 -10.12 -2.29
N GLU A 229 -2.18 -9.06 -2.95
CA GLU A 229 -2.84 -7.75 -2.96
C GLU A 229 -4.32 -7.86 -3.34
N THR A 230 -4.64 -8.67 -4.35
CA THR A 230 -6.02 -8.85 -4.83
C THR A 230 -6.95 -9.42 -3.75
N VAL A 231 -6.54 -10.49 -3.07
CA VAL A 231 -7.33 -11.11 -2.00
C VAL A 231 -7.47 -10.15 -0.81
N ALA A 232 -6.37 -9.53 -0.38
CA ALA A 232 -6.38 -8.62 0.74
C ALA A 232 -7.28 -7.40 0.48
N MET A 233 -7.16 -6.79 -0.70
CA MET A 233 -8.00 -5.66 -1.09
C MET A 233 -9.47 -6.05 -1.25
N ALA A 234 -9.78 -7.25 -1.75
CA ALA A 234 -11.15 -7.75 -1.82
C ALA A 234 -11.78 -7.92 -0.43
N LEU A 235 -11.03 -8.48 0.53
CA LEU A 235 -11.47 -8.57 1.94
C LEU A 235 -11.69 -7.18 2.54
N SER A 236 -10.76 -6.25 2.35
CA SER A 236 -10.90 -4.87 2.84
C SER A 236 -12.08 -4.13 2.19
N ALA A 237 -12.35 -4.36 0.91
CA ALA A 237 -13.50 -3.81 0.22
C ALA A 237 -14.82 -4.28 0.84
N LEU A 238 -14.93 -5.56 1.23
CA LEU A 238 -16.11 -6.07 1.93
C LEU A 238 -16.30 -5.38 3.29
N ILE A 239 -15.23 -5.17 4.07
CA ILE A 239 -15.32 -4.41 5.32
C ILE A 239 -15.79 -2.97 5.08
N MET A 240 -15.29 -2.32 4.02
CA MET A 240 -15.78 -0.99 3.63
C MET A 240 -17.27 -1.01 3.29
N LEU A 241 -17.76 -2.01 2.55
CA LEU A 241 -19.17 -2.15 2.21
C LEU A 241 -20.03 -2.35 3.48
N TYR A 242 -19.61 -3.23 4.39
CA TYR A 242 -20.34 -3.50 5.62
C TYR A 242 -20.43 -2.26 6.52
N ARG A 243 -19.34 -1.50 6.59
CA ARG A 243 -19.30 -0.24 7.33
C ARG A 243 -20.22 0.82 6.72
N LYS A 244 -20.20 1.00 5.40
CA LYS A 244 -21.06 1.98 4.70
C LYS A 244 -22.55 1.67 4.84
N GLN A 245 -22.93 0.40 4.82
CA GLN A 245 -24.33 0.00 4.97
C GLN A 245 -24.83 -0.06 6.41
N ASN A 246 -23.96 0.07 7.42
CA ASN A 246 -24.32 -0.09 8.83
C ASN A 246 -25.06 -1.41 9.12
N TYR A 247 -24.65 -2.53 8.50
CA TYR A 247 -25.37 -3.81 8.60
C TYR A 247 -25.59 -4.29 10.04
N TYR A 248 -24.69 -3.96 10.96
CA TYR A 248 -24.79 -4.32 12.38
C TYR A 248 -25.96 -3.64 13.12
N ARG A 249 -26.63 -2.65 12.50
CA ARG A 249 -27.83 -1.98 13.05
C ARG A 249 -29.15 -2.57 12.53
N MET A 250 -29.12 -3.53 11.61
CA MET A 250 -30.33 -4.11 11.03
C MET A 250 -30.90 -5.21 11.94
N SER A 251 -32.23 -5.21 12.15
CA SER A 251 -32.92 -6.26 12.92
C SER A 251 -32.82 -7.61 12.21
N ILE A 252 -32.54 -8.69 12.94
CA ILE A 252 -32.42 -10.07 12.43
C ILE A 252 -33.81 -10.69 12.21
N ASP A 253 -34.71 -9.96 11.55
CA ASP A 253 -36.07 -10.43 11.26
C ASP A 253 -36.21 -10.94 9.82
N ASN A 254 -35.14 -10.86 9.02
CA ASN A 254 -35.13 -11.19 7.59
C ASN A 254 -34.00 -12.15 7.25
N PHE A 255 -34.29 -13.18 6.43
CA PHE A 255 -33.32 -14.14 5.89
C PHE A 255 -32.10 -13.46 5.23
N ASN A 256 -32.31 -12.31 4.58
CA ASN A 256 -31.24 -11.55 3.95
C ASN A 256 -30.24 -10.99 4.98
N VAL A 257 -30.73 -10.57 6.15
CA VAL A 257 -29.88 -10.08 7.24
C VAL A 257 -29.07 -11.23 7.84
N LEU A 258 -29.69 -12.40 8.02
CA LEU A 258 -28.96 -13.60 8.47
C LEU A 258 -27.83 -13.98 7.50
N ARG A 259 -28.09 -13.96 6.18
CA ARG A 259 -27.07 -14.22 5.16
C ARG A 259 -25.92 -13.20 5.25
N ALA A 260 -26.22 -11.91 5.37
CA ALA A 260 -25.21 -10.87 5.52
C ALA A 260 -24.37 -11.07 6.79
N VAL A 261 -25.00 -11.41 7.93
CA VAL A 261 -24.29 -11.69 9.19
C VAL A 261 -23.37 -12.90 9.06
N LEU A 262 -23.83 -13.99 8.44
CA LEU A 262 -22.99 -15.17 8.21
C LEU A 262 -21.81 -14.86 7.28
N THR A 263 -22.05 -14.07 6.24
CA THR A 263 -21.02 -13.66 5.28
C THR A 263 -19.98 -12.76 5.97
N PHE A 264 -20.44 -11.77 6.74
CA PHE A 264 -19.57 -10.93 7.57
C PHE A 264 -18.73 -11.75 8.54
N ASN A 265 -19.32 -12.69 9.28
CA ASN A 265 -18.60 -13.56 10.20
C ASN A 265 -17.54 -14.41 9.48
N SER A 266 -17.86 -14.91 8.29
CA SER A 266 -16.90 -15.63 7.46
C SER A 266 -15.71 -14.75 7.07
N ILE A 267 -15.98 -13.51 6.64
CA ILE A 267 -14.95 -12.56 6.22
C ILE A 267 -14.11 -12.10 7.40
N HIS A 268 -14.74 -11.82 8.55
CA HIS A 268 -14.05 -11.53 9.81
C HIS A 268 -13.03 -12.63 10.13
N ASN A 269 -13.46 -13.89 10.10
CA ASN A 269 -12.57 -15.01 10.39
C ASN A 269 -11.45 -15.11 9.36
N MET A 270 -11.74 -14.97 8.07
CA MET A 270 -10.71 -14.96 7.02
C MET A 270 -9.67 -13.86 7.25
N ILE A 271 -10.09 -12.64 7.59
CA ILE A 271 -9.17 -11.52 7.86
C ILE A 271 -8.32 -11.83 9.09
N MET A 272 -8.93 -12.23 10.20
CA MET A 272 -8.20 -12.48 11.44
C MET A 272 -7.24 -13.68 11.32
N ASP A 273 -7.69 -14.78 10.71
CA ASP A 273 -6.85 -15.95 10.46
C ASP A 273 -5.67 -15.57 9.56
N THR A 274 -5.90 -14.78 8.51
CA THR A 274 -4.83 -14.28 7.65
C THR A 274 -3.86 -13.38 8.41
N CYS A 275 -4.35 -12.47 9.26
CA CYS A 275 -3.49 -11.62 10.10
C CYS A 275 -2.61 -12.45 11.05
N ARG A 276 -3.17 -13.52 11.65
CA ARG A 276 -2.42 -14.43 12.53
C ARG A 276 -1.37 -15.22 11.75
N ASP A 277 -1.76 -15.83 10.63
CA ASP A 277 -0.86 -16.61 9.77
C ASP A 277 0.32 -15.76 9.27
N GLU A 278 0.06 -14.51 8.87
CA GLU A 278 1.12 -13.61 8.42
C GLU A 278 1.99 -13.12 9.58
N ALA A 279 1.43 -12.86 10.76
CA ALA A 279 2.21 -12.55 11.96
C ALA A 279 3.16 -13.71 12.33
N GLU A 280 2.66 -14.95 12.33
CA GLU A 280 3.46 -16.15 12.57
C GLU A 280 4.55 -16.33 11.51
N TRP A 281 4.20 -16.13 10.23
CA TRP A 281 5.14 -16.25 9.13
C TRP A 281 6.28 -15.24 9.28
N VAL A 282 5.95 -13.99 9.55
CA VAL A 282 6.89 -12.90 9.76
C VAL A 282 7.77 -13.16 10.98
N GLN A 283 7.20 -13.65 12.08
CA GLN A 283 7.98 -13.99 13.28
C GLN A 283 9.00 -15.10 12.99
N ALA A 284 8.62 -16.09 12.18
CA ALA A 284 9.49 -17.21 11.83
C ALA A 284 10.58 -16.86 10.79
N HIS A 285 10.29 -15.94 9.87
CA HIS A 285 11.14 -15.69 8.70
C HIS A 285 11.78 -14.29 8.69
N GLY A 286 11.30 -13.38 9.53
CA GLY A 286 11.69 -11.98 9.58
C GLY A 286 11.07 -11.13 8.47
N TRP A 287 10.87 -9.84 8.77
CA TRP A 287 10.38 -8.84 7.80
C TRP A 287 11.31 -8.57 6.61
N SER A 288 12.58 -8.98 6.71
CA SER A 288 13.55 -8.88 5.61
C SER A 288 13.44 -10.05 4.62
N ASN A 289 12.66 -11.08 4.94
CA ASN A 289 12.40 -12.15 3.98
C ASN A 289 11.37 -11.64 2.97
N ASN A 290 11.79 -11.60 1.71
CA ASN A 290 10.94 -11.12 0.62
C ASN A 290 10.04 -12.25 0.07
N SER A 291 10.31 -13.53 0.34
CA SER A 291 9.53 -14.65 -0.24
C SER A 291 8.02 -14.66 0.08
N ARG A 292 7.60 -13.91 1.11
CA ARG A 292 6.26 -13.31 1.37
C ARG A 292 6.51 -12.10 2.29
N PRO A 293 5.76 -10.97 2.30
CA PRO A 293 4.32 -10.83 2.03
C PRO A 293 3.98 -9.75 0.99
N CYS A 294 2.71 -9.73 0.56
CA CYS A 294 2.12 -8.66 -0.24
C CYS A 294 1.98 -7.37 0.58
N PHE A 295 3.02 -6.53 0.60
CA PHE A 295 3.07 -5.33 1.45
C PHE A 295 1.81 -4.46 1.33
N LEU A 296 1.41 -4.13 0.10
CA LEU A 296 0.22 -3.31 -0.17
C LEU A 296 -1.07 -3.99 0.27
N GLY A 297 -1.12 -5.31 0.17
CA GLY A 297 -2.22 -6.12 0.69
C GLY A 297 -2.29 -6.07 2.21
N LEU A 298 -1.16 -6.18 2.92
CA LEU A 298 -1.11 -6.09 4.37
C LEU A 298 -1.55 -4.72 4.89
N CYS A 299 -1.18 -3.62 4.23
CA CYS A 299 -1.71 -2.30 4.58
C CYS A 299 -3.24 -2.28 4.57
N CYS A 300 -3.85 -2.86 3.53
CA CYS A 300 -5.31 -2.93 3.42
C CYS A 300 -5.91 -3.86 4.48
N LEU A 301 -5.28 -5.02 4.70
CA LEU A 301 -5.78 -6.06 5.58
C LEU A 301 -5.76 -5.60 7.04
N TYR A 302 -4.65 -5.00 7.49
CA TYR A 302 -4.56 -4.47 8.85
C TYR A 302 -5.49 -3.28 9.06
N GLY A 303 -5.65 -2.40 8.06
CA GLY A 303 -6.67 -1.34 8.09
C GLY A 303 -8.08 -1.91 8.25
N ALA A 304 -8.43 -2.92 7.45
CA ALA A 304 -9.73 -3.61 7.55
C ALA A 304 -9.91 -4.31 8.90
N ALA A 305 -8.88 -4.98 9.42
CA ALA A 305 -8.90 -5.65 10.71
C ALA A 305 -9.14 -4.67 11.87
N ALA A 306 -8.53 -3.48 11.82
CA ALA A 306 -8.77 -2.44 12.82
C ALA A 306 -10.26 -2.02 12.88
N HIS A 307 -10.96 -2.01 11.73
CA HIS A 307 -12.38 -1.69 11.68
C HIS A 307 -13.30 -2.84 12.12
N LEU A 308 -12.80 -4.08 12.24
CA LEU A 308 -13.62 -5.21 12.70
C LEU A 308 -14.08 -5.05 14.15
N ASP A 309 -13.27 -4.40 14.99
CA ASP A 309 -13.58 -4.15 16.39
C ASP A 309 -14.86 -3.31 16.53
N GLU A 310 -14.97 -2.25 15.76
CA GLU A 310 -16.12 -1.35 15.80
C GLU A 310 -17.38 -1.94 15.14
N LEU A 311 -17.21 -2.87 14.20
CA LEU A 311 -18.33 -3.50 13.49
C LEU A 311 -19.01 -4.61 14.30
N ARG A 312 -18.34 -5.14 15.35
CA ARG A 312 -18.91 -6.15 16.23
C ARG A 312 -19.43 -5.52 17.52
N ALA A 313 -20.62 -5.94 17.94
CA ALA A 313 -21.18 -5.51 19.22
C ALA A 313 -20.29 -5.90 20.43
N GLU A 314 -19.55 -7.00 20.30
CA GLU A 314 -18.66 -7.53 21.33
C GLU A 314 -17.19 -7.09 21.16
N GLY A 315 -16.88 -6.37 20.08
CA GLY A 315 -15.50 -6.09 19.68
C GLY A 315 -14.71 -7.32 19.22
N LEU A 316 -13.40 -7.15 19.08
CA LEU A 316 -12.42 -8.20 18.84
C LEU A 316 -12.04 -8.91 20.14
N ALA A 317 -11.63 -10.18 20.03
CA ALA A 317 -11.06 -10.90 21.16
C ALA A 317 -9.73 -10.26 21.62
N ARG A 318 -9.39 -10.39 22.90
CA ARG A 318 -8.15 -9.79 23.44
C ARG A 318 -6.90 -10.30 22.75
N GLU A 319 -6.88 -11.58 22.41
CA GLU A 319 -5.81 -12.25 21.68
C GLU A 319 -5.62 -11.66 20.28
N ASP A 320 -6.73 -11.34 19.61
CA ASP A 320 -6.76 -10.74 18.28
C ASP A 320 -6.25 -9.30 18.31
N ILE A 321 -6.69 -8.51 19.29
CA ILE A 321 -6.22 -7.15 19.53
C ILE A 321 -4.71 -7.15 19.78
N TRP A 322 -4.23 -8.05 20.63
CA TRP A 322 -2.81 -8.18 20.94
C TRP A 322 -2.00 -8.56 19.69
N THR A 323 -2.49 -9.51 18.90
CA THR A 323 -1.84 -9.94 17.66
C THR A 323 -1.76 -8.80 16.65
N LEU A 324 -2.84 -8.06 16.43
CA LEU A 324 -2.87 -6.91 15.53
C LEU A 324 -1.92 -5.80 15.98
N ARG A 325 -1.92 -5.45 17.28
CA ARG A 325 -1.02 -4.43 17.82
C ARG A 325 0.44 -4.79 17.62
N ASN A 326 0.83 -6.03 17.92
CA ASN A 326 2.21 -6.46 17.72
C ASN A 326 2.58 -6.46 16.24
N SER A 327 1.72 -7.00 15.39
CA SER A 327 1.93 -7.03 13.94
C SER A 327 2.12 -5.63 13.37
N LEU A 328 1.27 -4.67 13.77
CA LEU A 328 1.36 -3.26 13.36
C LEU A 328 2.61 -2.57 13.90
N ALA A 329 2.99 -2.83 15.15
CA ALA A 329 4.20 -2.27 15.74
C ALA A 329 5.45 -2.76 14.99
N GLU A 330 5.53 -4.06 14.70
CA GLU A 330 6.63 -4.61 13.91
C GLU A 330 6.61 -4.15 12.46
N PHE A 331 5.42 -4.10 11.84
CA PHE A 331 5.23 -3.58 10.49
C PHE A 331 5.73 -2.13 10.38
N SER A 332 5.39 -1.27 11.34
CA SER A 332 5.86 0.13 11.40
C SER A 332 7.36 0.23 11.64
N ASN A 333 7.93 -0.59 12.54
CA ASN A 333 9.36 -0.61 12.81
C ASN A 333 10.21 -0.93 11.58
N ARG A 334 9.66 -1.70 10.62
CA ARG A 334 10.31 -1.97 9.33
C ARG A 334 10.68 -0.70 8.55
N TRP A 335 9.92 0.38 8.75
CA TRP A 335 10.04 1.62 7.99
C TRP A 335 10.80 2.72 8.73
N LYS A 336 11.18 2.49 9.98
CA LYS A 336 11.98 3.45 10.74
C LYS A 336 13.34 3.64 10.06
N LEU A 337 13.47 4.77 9.38
CA LEU A 337 14.73 5.21 8.79
C LEU A 337 15.63 5.72 9.95
N GLY A 338 16.54 4.88 10.47
CA GLY A 338 17.64 5.37 11.33
C GLY A 338 18.02 4.57 12.59
N ASP A 339 17.27 3.55 13.01
CA ASP A 339 17.55 2.85 14.29
C ASP A 339 18.76 1.90 14.25
N HIS A 340 19.39 1.70 13.09
CA HIS A 340 20.65 0.96 12.97
C HIS A 340 21.90 1.80 13.27
N ALA A 341 21.73 3.03 13.75
CA ALA A 341 22.82 3.87 14.24
C ALA A 341 23.33 3.44 15.63
N GLY A 342 23.81 2.20 15.73
CA GLY A 342 24.73 1.77 16.78
C GLY A 342 24.10 1.38 18.10
N ASP A 343 24.41 0.15 18.50
CA ASP A 343 24.43 -0.39 19.86
C ASP A 343 25.04 0.61 20.87
N ARG A 344 24.24 1.56 21.34
CA ARG A 344 24.48 2.32 22.56
C ARG A 344 23.39 1.92 23.53
N ARG A 345 23.80 1.22 24.59
CA ARG A 345 22.96 1.00 25.78
C ARG A 345 22.27 2.31 26.17
N PRO A 346 20.98 2.28 26.54
CA PRO A 346 20.29 3.47 27.00
C PRO A 346 21.00 3.99 28.27
N ASP A 347 21.48 5.23 28.22
CA ASP A 347 21.89 5.96 29.41
C ASP A 347 20.62 6.35 30.19
N PRO A 348 20.42 5.85 31.43
CA PRO A 348 19.18 6.05 32.17
C PRO A 348 18.96 7.51 32.62
N LYS A 349 19.81 8.46 32.23
CA LYS A 349 19.71 9.88 32.64
C LYS A 349 19.28 10.86 31.56
N ALA A 350 19.07 10.46 30.30
CA ALA A 350 18.59 11.37 29.26
C ALA A 350 17.04 11.36 29.16
N LYS A 351 16.36 11.77 30.24
CA LYS A 351 14.98 12.24 30.15
C LYS A 351 15.00 13.76 30.04
N THR A 352 14.32 14.28 29.01
CA THR A 352 13.92 15.70 28.85
C THR A 352 15.01 16.64 28.37
N ALA A 353 14.94 17.04 27.09
CA ALA A 353 15.08 18.43 26.61
C ALA A 353 15.42 18.44 25.10
N VAL A 354 14.44 18.74 24.25
CA VAL A 354 14.62 19.68 23.14
C VAL A 354 13.33 20.49 23.03
N LEU A 355 13.42 21.75 23.41
CA LEU A 355 12.36 22.75 23.44
C LEU A 355 12.77 23.87 22.48
N LEU A 356 11.91 24.12 21.49
CA LEU A 356 11.58 25.38 20.80
C LEU A 356 12.67 26.41 20.45
N SER A 357 12.65 26.83 19.18
CA SER A 357 12.81 28.24 18.80
C SER A 357 11.73 28.67 17.79
N SER A 358 10.81 29.50 18.28
CA SER A 358 9.78 30.38 17.68
C SER A 358 10.30 31.32 16.57
N GLY A 359 9.55 31.82 15.57
CA GLY A 359 8.11 31.86 15.18
C GLY A 359 7.96 32.62 13.84
N PRO A 360 6.86 33.32 13.48
CA PRO A 360 5.43 33.12 13.77
C PRO A 360 4.57 33.07 12.47
N PHE A 361 3.77 32.02 12.26
CA PHE A 361 2.41 32.15 11.73
C PHE A 361 1.59 31.04 12.35
N CYS A 362 0.67 31.44 13.21
CA CYS A 362 -0.18 30.59 14.02
C CYS A 362 -1.15 29.80 13.15
N CYS A 363 -1.10 28.47 13.27
CA CYS A 363 -2.23 27.61 13.66
C CYS A 363 -1.71 26.16 13.69
N ALA A 364 -1.15 25.76 14.84
CA ALA A 364 -1.09 24.36 15.25
C ALA A 364 -2.42 24.01 15.97
N PRO A 365 -2.78 22.73 16.10
CA PRO A 365 -2.01 21.86 16.98
C PRO A 365 -1.45 20.62 16.27
N SER A 366 -0.18 20.34 16.59
CA SER A 366 0.46 19.02 16.70
C SER A 366 -0.19 17.83 15.98
N SER A 367 0.45 17.35 14.92
CA SER A 367 0.03 16.14 14.19
C SER A 367 1.27 15.43 13.65
N ASP A 368 1.82 14.50 14.41
CA ASP A 368 2.80 13.53 13.91
C ASP A 368 2.37 12.15 14.42
N PHE A 369 2.10 11.22 13.49
CA PHE A 369 1.56 9.84 13.65
C PHE A 369 0.05 9.63 13.59
N VAL A 370 -0.66 10.13 12.58
CA VAL A 370 -2.15 9.98 12.52
C VAL A 370 -2.65 8.54 12.39
N ILE A 371 -1.93 7.54 11.84
CA ILE A 371 -2.44 6.15 11.86
C ILE A 371 -2.07 5.39 13.14
N LEU A 372 -0.87 5.61 13.69
CA LEU A 372 -0.50 5.02 14.97
C LEU A 372 -1.25 5.70 16.12
N ASP A 373 -1.47 7.01 16.08
CA ASP A 373 -2.27 7.75 17.06
C ASP A 373 -3.77 7.51 16.86
N PHE A 374 -4.32 7.30 15.65
CA PHE A 374 -5.74 6.91 15.54
C PHE A 374 -5.96 5.46 16.02
N ILE A 375 -5.00 4.55 15.77
CA ILE A 375 -5.00 3.18 16.29
C ILE A 375 -4.60 3.12 17.79
N LEU A 376 -3.94 4.13 18.36
CA LEU A 376 -3.60 4.21 19.79
C LEU A 376 -4.59 5.05 20.61
N GLU A 377 -5.21 6.11 20.06
CA GLU A 377 -6.22 6.94 20.73
C GLU A 377 -7.53 6.17 20.96
N ILE A 378 -7.91 5.28 20.04
CA ILE A 378 -9.05 4.36 20.23
C ILE A 378 -8.75 3.28 21.28
N TRP A 379 -7.46 3.04 21.59
CA TRP A 379 -7.00 1.80 22.21
C TRP A 379 -6.13 1.97 23.47
N VAL A 380 -5.89 3.20 23.90
CA VAL A 380 -5.25 3.58 25.17
C VAL A 380 -6.20 4.48 25.97
N GLN A 381 -7.38 3.96 26.30
CA GLN A 381 -8.01 4.32 27.58
C GLN A 381 -7.44 3.36 28.63
N PRO A 382 -6.90 3.84 29.77
CA PRO A 382 -6.56 2.94 30.86
C PRO A 382 -7.84 2.25 31.32
N ILE A 383 -7.88 0.93 31.22
CA ILE A 383 -8.80 0.13 32.02
C ILE A 383 -8.27 0.27 33.45
N ASP A 384 -8.86 1.20 34.20
CA ASP A 384 -8.72 1.21 35.65
C ASP A 384 -9.26 -0.12 36.16
N ILE A 385 -8.39 -0.91 36.79
CA ILE A 385 -8.75 -2.07 37.62
C ILE A 385 -9.17 -1.57 38.99
#